data_AF-A0A6J3LRU1-F1
#
_entry.id   AF-A0A6J3LRU1-F1
#
_cell.length_a   1.000
_cell.length_b   1.000
_cell.length_c   1.000
_cell.angle_alpha   90.00
_cell.angle_beta   90.00
_cell.angle_gamma   90.00
#
_symmetry.space_group_name_H-M   'P 1'
#
loop_
_entity.id
_entity.type
_entity.pdbx_description
1 polymer ?
#
loop_
_entity_poly.entity_id
_entity_poly.type
_entity_poly.pdbx_seq_one_letter_code
_entity_poly.pdbx_strand_id
1 'polypeptide(L)'
;MKDQAKHTNVTTKASTRAFSTMARRPAEGFTNNIDSTQMDMGALPTEEQRAKWSSEQDAARQLFINTVTEEQNSLESLNALQISDGSGEGHKFPLPELPLPRDLIKKTRYDPVVEQLTNLMMRDGCKATAQRYMAFILQTLRTSSPPKINPLRPLLPGAPPAGHLPLNPVLYLTLALDSVAPLLRLRVQKGGAGGGASLQIPVPLSLRQRRRTAFMWILDACSKRKSRGSGKNMFPAKVAEEIISIVEGRSGIWEKRNAVHKLAVTARAAVNYGQKGFRK
;
A
#
# COMPACT_ATOMS: atom_id res chain seq x y z
N MET A 1 52.51 46.14 -5.43
CA MET A 1 52.49 45.88 -6.89
C MET A 1 53.41 44.67 -7.10
N LYS A 2 52.98 43.47 -7.46
CA LYS A 2 51.80 43.01 -8.19
C LYS A 2 51.42 41.61 -7.69
N ASP A 3 50.12 41.37 -7.75
CA ASP A 3 49.43 40.08 -7.63
C ASP A 3 49.91 39.03 -8.65
N GLN A 4 49.39 37.80 -8.47
CA GLN A 4 49.11 36.70 -9.41
C GLN A 4 49.66 35.37 -8.83
N ALA A 5 48.88 34.68 -8.01
CA ALA A 5 47.85 33.69 -8.37
C ALA A 5 48.42 32.27 -8.56
N LYS A 6 48.05 31.40 -7.62
CA LYS A 6 48.32 29.96 -7.57
C LYS A 6 47.53 29.24 -8.68
N HIS A 7 48.21 28.44 -9.50
CA HIS A 7 47.56 27.42 -10.32
C HIS A 7 47.90 26.02 -9.78
N THR A 8 47.03 25.48 -8.94
CA THR A 8 47.02 24.05 -8.62
C THR A 8 46.18 23.33 -9.69
N ASN A 9 46.83 22.56 -10.55
CA ASN A 9 46.18 21.70 -11.54
C ASN A 9 45.36 20.62 -10.83
N VAL A 10 44.03 20.69 -10.95
CA VAL A 10 43.12 19.58 -10.65
C VAL A 10 42.52 19.13 -11.98
N THR A 11 43.14 18.12 -12.59
CA THR A 11 42.62 17.45 -13.77
C THR A 11 41.50 16.49 -13.36
N THR A 12 40.26 16.94 -13.44
CA THR A 12 39.07 16.08 -13.34
C THR A 12 38.95 15.25 -14.62
N LYS A 13 39.51 14.03 -14.63
CA LYS A 13 39.23 13.07 -15.71
C LYS A 13 37.75 12.70 -15.70
N ALA A 14 37.04 13.04 -16.78
CA ALA A 14 35.70 12.54 -17.04
C ALA A 14 35.74 11.02 -17.22
N SER A 15 34.98 10.29 -16.41
CA SER A 15 34.77 8.85 -16.59
C SER A 15 33.86 8.64 -17.80
N THR A 16 34.45 8.46 -18.97
CA THR A 16 33.76 7.89 -20.13
C THR A 16 33.61 6.39 -19.89
N ARG A 17 32.37 5.90 -19.80
CA ARG A 17 32.12 4.46 -19.83
C ARG A 17 32.58 3.95 -21.20
N ALA A 18 33.45 2.94 -21.22
CA ALA A 18 33.83 2.27 -22.46
C ALA A 18 32.59 1.64 -23.09
N PHE A 19 32.20 2.14 -24.25
CA PHE A 19 31.16 1.52 -25.07
C PHE A 19 31.71 0.16 -25.52
N SER A 20 31.09 -0.93 -25.06
CA SER A 20 31.48 -2.29 -25.45
C SER A 20 31.33 -2.46 -26.96
N THR A 21 32.44 -2.67 -27.67
CA THR A 21 32.48 -3.05 -29.08
C THR A 21 32.36 -4.57 -29.30
N MET A 22 32.18 -5.35 -28.22
CA MET A 22 32.10 -6.82 -28.32
C MET A 22 30.90 -7.34 -29.12
N ALA A 23 29.87 -6.52 -29.38
CA ALA A 23 28.72 -6.93 -30.19
C ALA A 23 28.98 -6.90 -31.71
N ARG A 24 30.18 -6.54 -32.18
CA ARG A 24 30.54 -6.49 -33.61
C ARG A 24 31.75 -7.34 -33.99
N ARG A 25 32.06 -8.41 -33.25
CA ARG A 25 32.92 -9.47 -33.79
C ARG A 25 32.04 -10.52 -34.47
N PRO A 26 32.07 -10.65 -35.80
CA PRO A 26 31.53 -11.85 -36.42
C PRO A 26 32.30 -13.05 -35.88
N ALA A 27 31.58 -14.09 -35.48
CA ALA A 27 32.20 -15.34 -35.03
C ALA A 27 33.04 -15.92 -36.19
N GLU A 28 34.30 -16.22 -35.92
CA GLU A 28 35.19 -16.95 -36.83
C GLU A 28 34.53 -18.30 -37.17
N GLY A 29 34.10 -18.48 -38.41
CA GLY A 29 33.43 -19.69 -38.88
C GLY A 29 32.30 -19.48 -39.89
N PHE A 30 31.78 -18.26 -40.06
CA PHE A 30 30.82 -17.98 -41.13
C PHE A 30 31.54 -17.69 -42.45
N THR A 31 31.69 -18.72 -43.28
CA THR A 31 32.04 -18.55 -44.68
C THR A 31 30.83 -17.97 -45.42
N ASN A 32 31.01 -16.85 -46.12
CA ASN A 32 29.99 -16.28 -47.01
C ASN A 32 30.01 -17.03 -48.35
N ASN A 33 29.72 -18.33 -48.33
CA ASN A 33 29.31 -19.06 -49.52
C ASN A 33 27.80 -19.29 -49.41
N ILE A 34 27.03 -18.40 -50.02
CA ILE A 34 25.60 -18.60 -50.20
C ILE A 34 25.46 -19.56 -51.40
N ASP A 35 25.57 -20.86 -51.11
CA ASP A 35 24.98 -21.87 -51.98
C ASP A 35 23.45 -21.77 -51.82
N SER A 36 22.80 -21.24 -52.85
CA SER A 36 21.36 -20.95 -52.88
C SER A 36 20.45 -22.20 -52.93
N THR A 37 20.98 -23.39 -52.63
CA THR A 37 20.25 -24.66 -52.77
C THR A 37 20.10 -25.45 -51.48
N GLN A 38 20.27 -24.83 -50.30
CA GLN A 38 19.96 -25.51 -49.04
C GLN A 38 19.43 -24.53 -47.98
N MET A 39 18.16 -24.13 -48.12
CA MET A 39 17.41 -23.58 -46.98
C MET A 39 17.24 -24.70 -45.95
N ASP A 40 17.82 -24.55 -44.75
CA ASP A 40 17.60 -25.47 -43.64
C ASP A 40 16.14 -25.36 -43.17
N MET A 41 15.30 -26.29 -43.63
CA MET A 41 13.87 -26.36 -43.35
C MET A 41 13.57 -26.55 -41.84
N GLY A 42 14.56 -26.88 -41.01
CA GLY A 42 14.43 -26.98 -39.55
C GLY A 42 14.43 -25.63 -38.81
N ALA A 43 14.86 -24.55 -39.47
CA ALA A 43 14.88 -23.19 -38.89
C ALA A 43 13.56 -22.42 -39.09
N LEU A 44 12.62 -22.99 -39.86
CA LEU A 44 11.30 -22.41 -40.07
C LEU A 44 10.40 -22.81 -38.88
N PRO A 45 9.76 -21.83 -38.20
CA PRO A 45 8.81 -22.14 -37.12
C PRO A 45 7.75 -23.10 -37.64
N THR A 46 7.47 -24.16 -36.88
CA THR A 46 6.47 -25.17 -37.27
C THR A 46 5.11 -24.50 -37.48
N GLU A 47 4.25 -25.11 -38.31
CA GLU A 47 2.92 -24.55 -38.62
C GLU A 47 2.11 -24.28 -37.35
N GLU A 48 2.25 -25.15 -36.34
CA GLU A 48 1.63 -24.99 -35.03
C GLU A 48 2.15 -23.76 -34.26
N GLN A 49 3.45 -23.50 -34.31
CA GLN A 49 4.07 -22.32 -33.67
C GLN A 49 3.63 -21.03 -34.36
N ARG A 50 3.51 -21.03 -35.69
CA ARG A 50 3.00 -19.89 -36.47
C ARG A 50 1.53 -19.63 -36.18
N ALA A 51 0.70 -20.67 -36.14
CA ALA A 51 -0.72 -20.55 -35.83
C ALA A 51 -0.96 -20.02 -34.41
N LYS A 52 -0.15 -20.48 -33.44
CA LYS A 52 -0.20 -19.97 -32.07
C LYS A 52 0.16 -18.49 -32.00
N TRP A 53 1.24 -18.08 -32.65
CA TRP A 53 1.66 -16.68 -32.68
C TRP A 53 0.65 -15.78 -33.40
N SER A 54 0.06 -16.23 -34.52
CA SER A 54 -0.99 -15.47 -35.20
C SER A 54 -2.22 -15.34 -34.32
N SER A 55 -2.66 -16.41 -33.63
CA SER A 55 -3.80 -16.36 -32.72
C SER A 55 -3.57 -15.40 -31.54
N GLU A 56 -2.34 -15.32 -31.03
CA GLU A 56 -1.96 -14.42 -29.94
C GLU A 56 -1.94 -12.96 -30.42
N GLN A 57 -1.49 -12.71 -31.65
CA GLN A 57 -1.56 -11.39 -32.27
C GLN A 57 -2.98 -10.96 -32.58
N ASP A 58 -3.82 -11.86 -33.08
CA ASP A 58 -5.22 -11.58 -33.38
C ASP A 58 -6.01 -11.32 -32.09
N ALA A 59 -5.75 -12.07 -31.02
CA ALA A 59 -6.31 -11.80 -29.71
C ALA A 59 -5.86 -10.45 -29.15
N ALA A 60 -4.57 -10.10 -29.25
CA ALA A 60 -4.06 -8.80 -28.82
C ALA A 60 -4.64 -7.63 -29.64
N ARG A 61 -4.82 -7.83 -30.95
CA ARG A 61 -5.48 -6.86 -31.84
C ARG A 61 -6.95 -6.70 -31.51
N GLN A 62 -7.67 -7.79 -31.24
CA GLN A 62 -9.08 -7.73 -30.84
C GLN A 62 -9.24 -7.01 -29.50
N LEU A 63 -8.37 -7.28 -28.52
CA LEU A 63 -8.37 -6.55 -27.25
C LEU A 63 -8.11 -5.05 -27.46
N PHE A 64 -7.15 -4.69 -28.30
CA PHE A 64 -6.87 -3.29 -28.63
C PHE A 64 -8.07 -2.62 -29.33
N ILE A 65 -8.67 -3.28 -30.32
CA ILE A 65 -9.87 -2.79 -31.01
C ILE A 65 -11.01 -2.57 -30.01
N ASN A 66 -11.26 -3.56 -29.13
CA ASN A 66 -12.31 -3.46 -28.11
C ASN A 66 -12.06 -2.27 -27.18
N THR A 67 -10.82 -2.06 -26.71
CA THR A 67 -10.49 -0.90 -25.85
C THR A 67 -10.68 0.43 -26.58
N VAL A 68 -10.30 0.53 -27.86
CA VAL A 68 -10.47 1.76 -28.65
C VAL A 68 -11.96 2.03 -28.92
N THR A 69 -12.74 1.00 -29.20
CA THR A 69 -14.19 1.14 -29.40
C THR A 69 -14.93 1.52 -28.12
N GLU A 70 -14.50 1.01 -26.95
CA GLU A 70 -15.03 1.42 -25.65
C GLU A 70 -14.71 2.90 -25.36
N GLU A 71 -13.50 3.35 -25.65
CA GLU A 71 -13.11 4.75 -25.53
C GLU A 71 -13.91 5.66 -26.49
N GLN A 72 -14.10 5.26 -27.74
CA GLN A 72 -14.89 6.02 -28.72
C GLN A 72 -16.37 6.11 -28.34
N ASN A 73 -16.99 5.00 -27.92
CA ASN A 73 -18.38 4.99 -27.44
C ASN A 73 -18.56 5.85 -26.18
N SER A 74 -17.54 5.90 -25.30
CA SER A 74 -17.54 6.79 -24.13
C SER A 74 -17.45 8.28 -24.50
N LEU A 75 -16.75 8.62 -25.59
CA LEU A 75 -16.65 10.00 -26.07
C LEU A 75 -17.90 10.44 -26.85
N GLU A 76 -18.50 9.54 -27.61
CA GLU A 76 -19.76 9.81 -28.32
C GLU A 76 -20.93 10.00 -27.35
N SER A 77 -21.00 9.20 -26.29
CA SER A 77 -21.99 9.39 -25.22
C SER A 77 -21.81 10.71 -24.44
N LEU A 78 -20.57 11.22 -24.31
CA LEU A 78 -20.30 12.54 -23.73
C LEU A 78 -20.72 13.69 -24.66
N ASN A 79 -20.56 13.53 -25.97
CA ASN A 79 -21.03 14.51 -26.97
C ASN A 79 -22.56 14.48 -27.15
N ALA A 80 -23.21 13.37 -26.82
CA ALA A 80 -24.66 13.21 -26.83
C ALA A 80 -25.40 13.76 -25.60
N LEU A 81 -24.70 14.49 -24.71
CA LEU A 81 -25.34 15.26 -23.66
C LEU A 81 -26.09 16.44 -24.30
N GLN A 82 -27.33 16.19 -24.69
CA GLN A 82 -28.29 17.23 -25.06
C GLN A 82 -28.35 18.23 -23.89
N ILE A 83 -27.73 19.38 -24.09
CA ILE A 83 -27.84 20.50 -23.17
C ILE A 83 -29.31 20.87 -23.19
N SER A 84 -30.04 20.61 -22.11
CA SER A 84 -31.42 21.03 -22.02
C SER A 84 -31.43 22.55 -22.05
N ASP A 85 -32.18 23.13 -23.00
CA ASP A 85 -32.34 24.58 -23.15
C ASP A 85 -33.23 25.15 -22.02
N GLY A 86 -32.93 24.84 -20.76
CA GLY A 86 -33.44 25.46 -19.53
C GLY A 86 -34.96 25.64 -19.38
N SER A 87 -35.78 25.07 -20.27
CA SER A 87 -37.17 25.48 -20.51
C SER A 87 -38.19 24.52 -19.89
N GLY A 88 -37.75 23.37 -19.36
CA GLY A 88 -38.61 22.39 -18.68
C GLY A 88 -38.01 21.75 -17.42
N GLU A 89 -36.69 21.56 -17.38
CA GLU A 89 -35.98 20.95 -16.26
C GLU A 89 -35.09 21.99 -15.57
N GLY A 90 -35.18 22.12 -14.24
CA GLY A 90 -34.45 23.13 -13.45
C GLY A 90 -32.93 22.95 -13.40
N HIS A 91 -32.37 22.08 -14.24
CA HIS A 91 -30.94 21.80 -14.35
C HIS A 91 -30.51 21.82 -15.82
N LYS A 92 -29.34 22.43 -16.08
CA LYS A 92 -28.74 22.52 -17.41
C LYS A 92 -28.01 21.24 -17.85
N PHE A 93 -27.51 20.50 -16.87
CA PHE A 93 -26.76 19.25 -17.05
C PHE A 93 -27.52 18.13 -16.33
N PRO A 94 -27.37 16.86 -16.75
CA PRO A 94 -28.05 15.75 -16.09
C PRO A 94 -27.70 15.70 -14.60
N LEU A 95 -28.69 15.34 -13.78
CA LEU A 95 -28.50 15.19 -12.35
C LEU A 95 -27.59 13.99 -12.05
N PRO A 96 -26.74 14.08 -11.01
CA PRO A 96 -25.96 12.94 -10.55
C PRO A 96 -26.87 11.87 -9.93
N GLU A 97 -26.45 10.62 -10.02
CA GLU A 97 -27.15 9.51 -9.38
C GLU A 97 -27.08 9.60 -7.85
N LEU A 98 -28.23 9.40 -7.19
CA LEU A 98 -28.35 9.37 -5.74
C LEU A 98 -28.59 7.93 -5.27
N PRO A 99 -28.02 7.49 -4.13
CA PRO A 99 -27.22 8.28 -3.17
C PRO A 99 -25.79 8.55 -3.66
N LEU A 100 -25.30 9.76 -3.39
CA LEU A 100 -23.92 10.12 -3.76
C LEU A 100 -22.90 9.17 -3.08
N PRO A 101 -21.83 8.76 -3.78
CA PRO A 101 -20.77 7.99 -3.18
C PRO A 101 -20.11 8.77 -2.04
N ARG A 102 -19.64 8.01 -1.04
CA ARG A 102 -19.11 8.56 0.21
C ARG A 102 -17.99 9.60 0.03
N ASP A 103 -17.14 9.40 -0.97
CA ASP A 103 -15.94 10.21 -1.19
C ASP A 103 -16.27 11.63 -1.71
N LEU A 104 -17.45 11.81 -2.31
CA LEU A 104 -17.93 13.13 -2.74
C LEU A 104 -18.47 13.97 -1.58
N ILE A 105 -18.82 13.33 -0.46
CA ILE A 105 -19.32 14.02 0.73
C ILE A 105 -18.15 14.72 1.44
N LYS A 106 -18.17 16.05 1.53
CA LYS A 106 -17.10 16.89 2.11
C LYS A 106 -16.57 16.40 3.46
N LYS A 107 -17.45 15.91 4.34
CA LYS A 107 -17.09 15.43 5.69
C LYS A 107 -16.37 14.07 5.67
N THR A 108 -16.65 13.23 4.68
CA THR A 108 -16.13 11.85 4.57
C THR A 108 -15.29 11.63 3.32
N ARG A 109 -14.70 12.71 2.78
CA ARG A 109 -13.92 12.72 1.55
C ARG A 109 -12.77 11.71 1.52
N TYR A 110 -12.15 11.47 2.67
CA TYR A 110 -11.02 10.57 2.79
C TYR A 110 -11.46 9.20 3.32
N ASP A 111 -10.66 8.18 3.01
CA ASP A 111 -10.80 6.85 3.56
C ASP A 111 -10.90 6.90 5.11
N PRO A 112 -11.81 6.14 5.75
CA PRO A 112 -12.04 6.22 7.20
C PRO A 112 -10.80 5.85 8.01
N VAL A 113 -9.94 4.98 7.48
CA VAL A 113 -8.68 4.62 8.15
C VAL A 113 -7.76 5.82 8.13
N VAL A 114 -7.52 6.39 6.96
CA VAL A 114 -6.66 7.58 6.81
C VAL A 114 -7.16 8.73 7.68
N GLU A 115 -8.47 9.00 7.68
CA GLU A 115 -9.07 10.03 8.53
C GLU A 115 -8.87 9.71 10.02
N GLN A 116 -9.14 8.48 10.44
CA GLN A 116 -8.98 8.08 11.83
C GLN A 116 -7.53 8.25 12.29
N LEU A 117 -6.56 7.81 11.49
CA LEU A 117 -5.14 7.83 11.85
C LEU A 117 -4.56 9.25 11.83
N THR A 118 -4.94 10.07 10.84
CA THR A 118 -4.52 11.49 10.81
C THR A 118 -4.95 12.21 12.08
N ASN A 119 -6.19 12.00 12.52
CA ASN A 119 -6.69 12.57 13.78
C ASN A 119 -5.94 12.02 15.00
N LEU A 120 -5.45 10.77 14.97
CA LEU A 120 -4.65 10.19 16.06
C LEU A 120 -3.20 10.70 16.10
N MET A 121 -2.64 11.12 14.96
CA MET A 121 -1.31 11.76 14.91
C MET A 121 -1.35 13.25 15.26
N MET A 122 -2.52 13.88 15.10
CA MET A 122 -2.72 15.29 15.37
C MET A 122 -2.44 15.64 16.83
N ARG A 123 -1.66 16.69 17.05
CA ARG A 123 -1.39 17.31 18.36
C ARG A 123 -1.77 18.78 18.30
N ASP A 124 -2.21 19.33 19.43
CA ASP A 124 -2.50 20.76 19.59
C ASP A 124 -3.50 21.33 18.57
N GLY A 125 -4.39 20.47 18.02
CA GLY A 125 -5.33 20.87 16.97
C GLY A 125 -4.70 21.10 15.58
N CYS A 126 -3.40 20.84 15.41
CA CYS A 126 -2.69 21.04 14.15
C CYS A 126 -3.03 19.95 13.11
N LYS A 127 -4.21 20.02 12.50
CA LYS A 127 -4.67 19.00 11.52
C LYS A 127 -3.84 19.02 10.22
N ALA A 128 -3.44 20.20 9.76
CA ALA A 128 -2.67 20.36 8.52
C ALA A 128 -1.31 19.65 8.59
N THR A 129 -0.63 19.69 9.74
CA THR A 129 0.66 19.02 9.92
C THR A 129 0.49 17.50 9.94
N ALA A 130 -0.56 16.99 10.61
CA ALA A 130 -0.89 15.57 10.62
C ALA A 130 -1.27 15.05 9.22
N GLN A 131 -2.02 15.83 8.44
CA GLN A 131 -2.33 15.52 7.05
C GLN A 131 -1.07 15.47 6.18
N ARG A 132 -0.14 16.42 6.34
CA ARG A 132 1.15 16.40 5.66
C ARG A 132 1.98 15.16 6.02
N TYR A 133 2.00 14.80 7.30
CA TYR A 133 2.69 13.58 7.76
C TYR A 133 2.08 12.31 7.18
N MET A 134 0.75 12.22 7.11
CA MET A 134 0.07 11.09 6.49
C MET A 134 0.38 11.01 4.98
N ALA A 135 0.35 12.14 4.27
CA ALA A 135 0.74 12.18 2.86
C ALA A 135 2.17 11.68 2.65
N PHE A 136 3.10 12.10 3.52
CA PHE A 136 4.48 11.62 3.49
C PHE A 136 4.58 10.11 3.77
N ILE A 137 3.82 9.58 4.74
CA ILE A 137 3.77 8.13 5.04
C ILE A 137 3.31 7.35 3.80
N LEU A 138 2.19 7.75 3.20
CA LEU A 138 1.64 7.08 2.01
C LEU A 138 2.61 7.17 0.81
N GLN A 139 3.26 8.32 0.62
CA GLN A 139 4.29 8.49 -0.40
C GLN A 139 5.47 7.54 -0.15
N THR A 140 5.94 7.43 1.09
CA THR A 140 7.05 6.54 1.47
C THR A 140 6.70 5.08 1.18
N LEU A 141 5.49 4.64 1.51
CA LEU A 141 5.01 3.29 1.21
C LEU A 141 4.96 3.04 -0.30
N ARG A 142 4.53 4.03 -1.08
CA ARG A 142 4.46 3.93 -2.55
C ARG A 142 5.83 3.79 -3.21
N THR A 143 6.85 4.45 -2.66
CA THR A 143 8.23 4.40 -3.18
C THR A 143 9.06 3.27 -2.60
N SER A 144 8.58 2.61 -1.54
CA SER A 144 9.28 1.49 -0.91
C SER A 144 9.22 0.23 -1.78
N SER A 145 10.22 -0.65 -1.67
CA SER A 145 10.18 -1.94 -2.34
C SER A 145 9.04 -2.81 -1.80
N PRO A 146 8.47 -3.72 -2.61
CA PRO A 146 7.47 -4.67 -2.14
C PRO A 146 7.95 -5.42 -0.88
N PRO A 147 7.12 -5.52 0.18
CA PRO A 147 7.53 -6.14 1.42
C PRO A 147 7.63 -7.66 1.28
N LYS A 148 8.60 -8.26 1.98
CA LYS A 148 8.75 -9.72 2.05
C LYS A 148 7.93 -10.26 3.22
N ILE A 149 6.78 -10.86 2.93
CA ILE A 149 5.86 -11.39 3.95
C ILE A 149 6.48 -12.62 4.63
N ASN A 150 6.47 -12.64 5.96
CA ASN A 150 6.94 -13.77 6.74
C ASN A 150 5.81 -14.82 6.93
N PRO A 151 6.01 -16.09 6.55
CA PRO A 151 4.99 -17.13 6.69
C PRO A 151 4.58 -17.41 8.15
N LEU A 152 5.46 -17.15 9.12
CA LEU A 152 5.16 -17.36 10.55
C LEU A 152 4.18 -16.34 11.12
N ARG A 153 4.06 -15.17 10.48
CA ARG A 153 3.19 -14.07 10.89
C ARG A 153 2.30 -13.70 9.70
N PRO A 154 1.31 -14.55 9.38
CA PRO A 154 0.43 -14.29 8.25
C PRO A 154 -0.39 -13.02 8.49
N LEU A 155 -0.63 -12.31 7.41
CA LEU A 155 -1.49 -11.15 7.38
C LEU A 155 -2.96 -11.58 7.40
N LEU A 156 -3.87 -10.60 7.37
CA LEU A 156 -5.30 -10.88 7.30
C LEU A 156 -5.63 -11.77 6.07
N PRO A 157 -6.53 -12.78 6.21
CA PRO A 157 -6.96 -13.58 5.06
C PRO A 157 -7.62 -12.71 4.00
N GLY A 158 -7.38 -13.03 2.72
CA GLY A 158 -7.82 -12.21 1.59
C GLY A 158 -6.92 -11.00 1.30
N ALA A 159 -5.76 -10.90 1.95
CA ALA A 159 -4.74 -9.93 1.58
C ALA A 159 -4.28 -10.12 0.12
N PRO A 160 -4.14 -9.02 -0.67
CA PRO A 160 -3.54 -9.09 -1.99
C PRO A 160 -2.07 -9.52 -1.91
N PRO A 161 -1.48 -10.02 -3.01
CA PRO A 161 -0.07 -10.39 -3.01
C PRO A 161 0.82 -9.15 -2.85
N ALA A 162 2.01 -9.34 -2.28
CA ALA A 162 2.89 -8.27 -1.85
C ALA A 162 3.23 -7.22 -2.93
N GLY A 163 3.25 -7.61 -4.21
CA GLY A 163 3.51 -6.71 -5.33
C GLY A 163 2.47 -5.59 -5.53
N HIS A 164 1.22 -5.78 -5.08
CA HIS A 164 0.15 -4.78 -5.24
C HIS A 164 0.15 -3.71 -4.13
N LEU A 165 0.84 -3.96 -3.03
CA LEU A 165 0.85 -3.09 -1.86
C LEU A 165 1.48 -1.70 -2.12
N PRO A 166 2.65 -1.56 -2.77
CA PRO A 166 3.21 -0.22 -3.02
C PRO A 166 2.33 0.61 -3.96
N LEU A 167 1.65 0.00 -4.93
CA LEU A 167 0.72 0.70 -5.83
C LEU A 167 -0.49 1.27 -5.07
N ASN A 168 -0.96 0.55 -4.05
CA ASN A 168 -2.11 0.91 -3.23
C ASN A 168 -1.70 1.20 -1.77
N PRO A 169 -1.12 2.38 -1.48
CA PRO A 169 -0.56 2.69 -0.16
C PRO A 169 -1.62 2.77 0.95
N VAL A 170 -2.86 3.12 0.62
CA VAL A 170 -3.99 3.09 1.58
C VAL A 170 -4.25 1.65 2.01
N LEU A 171 -4.36 0.73 1.04
CA LEU A 171 -4.55 -0.70 1.31
C LEU A 171 -3.39 -1.26 2.12
N TYR A 172 -2.15 -0.94 1.75
CA TYR A 172 -0.94 -1.33 2.49
C TYR A 172 -1.04 -0.93 3.97
N LEU A 173 -1.38 0.33 4.24
CA LEU A 173 -1.54 0.84 5.60
C LEU A 173 -2.71 0.18 6.34
N THR A 174 -3.87 -0.03 5.69
CA THR A 174 -5.02 -0.70 6.31
C THR A 174 -4.72 -2.15 6.70
N LEU A 175 -4.05 -2.88 5.81
CA LEU A 175 -3.69 -4.27 5.98
C LEU A 175 -2.71 -4.45 7.15
N ALA A 176 -1.67 -3.61 7.20
CA ALA A 176 -0.71 -3.62 8.30
C ALA A 176 -1.40 -3.45 9.67
N LEU A 177 -2.33 -2.49 9.75
CA LEU A 177 -3.06 -2.19 10.98
C LEU A 177 -4.01 -3.30 11.39
N ASP A 178 -4.84 -3.78 10.47
CA ASP A 178 -5.84 -4.80 10.77
C ASP A 178 -5.20 -6.15 11.14
N SER A 179 -4.02 -6.45 10.59
CA SER A 179 -3.24 -7.63 10.95
C SER A 179 -2.73 -7.59 12.39
N VAL A 180 -2.23 -6.43 12.82
CA VAL A 180 -1.66 -6.24 14.17
C VAL A 180 -2.72 -5.90 15.23
N ALA A 181 -3.90 -5.46 14.81
CA ALA A 181 -4.92 -5.05 15.75
C ALA A 181 -5.39 -6.21 16.65
N PRO A 182 -5.45 -5.99 17.99
CA PRO A 182 -5.97 -7.00 18.89
C PRO A 182 -7.49 -7.14 18.73
N LEU A 183 -8.01 -8.37 18.75
CA LEU A 183 -9.46 -8.63 18.64
C LEU A 183 -10.24 -8.22 19.89
N LEU A 184 -9.56 -8.19 21.03
CA LEU A 184 -10.14 -8.03 22.35
C LEU A 184 -9.20 -7.21 23.23
N ARG A 185 -9.74 -6.62 24.29
CA ARG A 185 -8.98 -5.98 25.37
C ARG A 185 -9.36 -6.62 26.70
N LEU A 186 -8.50 -6.45 27.69
CA LEU A 186 -8.81 -6.82 29.07
C LEU A 186 -9.43 -5.62 29.79
N ARG A 187 -10.64 -5.79 30.31
CA ARG A 187 -11.26 -4.88 31.27
C ARG A 187 -10.90 -5.37 32.67
N VAL A 188 -10.30 -4.50 33.47
CA VAL A 188 -10.01 -4.81 34.87
C VAL A 188 -11.25 -4.50 35.71
N GLN A 189 -11.77 -5.49 36.41
CA GLN A 189 -12.88 -5.35 37.35
C GLN A 189 -12.35 -5.47 38.77
N LYS A 190 -12.37 -4.35 39.51
CA LYS A 190 -11.92 -4.31 40.90
C LYS A 190 -12.83 -5.16 41.79
N GLY A 191 -12.26 -5.97 42.68
CA GLY A 191 -12.99 -6.84 43.61
C GLY A 191 -13.62 -8.09 42.99
N GLY A 192 -13.48 -8.31 41.67
CA GLY A 192 -14.14 -9.42 41.00
C GLY A 192 -13.54 -10.81 41.25
N ALA A 193 -12.31 -10.87 41.77
CA ALA A 193 -11.65 -12.14 42.10
C ALA A 193 -11.81 -12.53 43.58
N GLY A 194 -12.55 -11.74 44.38
CA GLY A 194 -12.61 -11.90 45.84
C GLY A 194 -11.43 -11.22 46.55
N GLY A 195 -11.55 -11.01 47.87
CA GLY A 195 -10.46 -10.45 48.70
C GLY A 195 -9.88 -9.10 48.25
N GLY A 196 -10.65 -8.29 47.51
CA GLY A 196 -10.19 -7.01 46.94
C GLY A 196 -9.35 -7.13 45.65
N ALA A 197 -9.01 -8.34 45.20
CA ALA A 197 -8.24 -8.57 43.99
C ALA A 197 -9.03 -8.24 42.72
N SER A 198 -8.34 -7.73 41.70
CA SER A 198 -8.95 -7.39 40.43
C SER A 198 -9.05 -8.58 39.49
N LEU A 199 -10.21 -8.78 38.88
CA LEU A 199 -10.43 -9.79 37.84
C LEU A 199 -10.24 -9.18 36.45
N GLN A 200 -9.48 -9.85 35.59
CA GLN A 200 -9.34 -9.45 34.19
C GLN A 200 -10.45 -10.11 33.39
N ILE A 201 -11.25 -9.32 32.67
CA ILE A 201 -12.37 -9.79 31.86
C ILE A 201 -12.08 -9.43 30.40
N PRO A 202 -11.91 -10.40 29.49
CA PRO A 202 -11.71 -10.11 28.08
C PRO A 202 -13.01 -9.59 27.45
N VAL A 203 -12.92 -8.50 26.70
CA VAL A 203 -14.04 -7.83 26.04
C VAL A 203 -13.69 -7.62 24.56
N PRO A 204 -14.58 -7.99 23.61
CA PRO A 204 -14.32 -7.78 22.18
C PRO A 204 -14.24 -6.29 21.85
N LEU A 205 -13.41 -5.95 20.86
CA LEU A 205 -13.22 -4.59 20.39
C LEU A 205 -13.94 -4.35 19.06
N SER A 206 -14.56 -3.18 18.91
CA SER A 206 -15.08 -2.75 17.60
C SER A 206 -13.94 -2.44 16.63
N LEU A 207 -14.19 -2.53 15.31
CA LEU A 207 -13.16 -2.28 14.29
C LEU A 207 -12.43 -0.94 14.48
N ARG A 208 -13.17 0.14 14.77
CA ARG A 208 -12.59 1.47 15.05
C ARG A 208 -11.68 1.44 16.28
N GLN A 209 -12.07 0.74 17.35
CA GLN A 209 -11.26 0.59 18.55
C GLN A 209 -10.00 -0.25 18.29
N ARG A 210 -10.14 -1.35 17.54
CA ARG A 210 -9.03 -2.22 17.12
C ARG A 210 -7.94 -1.41 16.40
N ARG A 211 -8.31 -0.69 15.33
CA ARG A 211 -7.39 0.17 14.56
C ARG A 211 -6.75 1.26 15.43
N ARG A 212 -7.51 1.88 16.34
CA ARG A 212 -6.97 2.86 17.30
C ARG A 212 -5.89 2.23 18.18
N THR A 213 -6.15 1.08 18.79
CA THR A 213 -5.18 0.42 19.69
C THR A 213 -3.90 0.01 18.94
N ALA A 214 -4.03 -0.54 17.74
CA ALA A 214 -2.90 -0.91 16.89
C ALA A 214 -2.03 0.32 16.57
N PHE A 215 -2.66 1.41 16.14
CA PHE A 215 -1.92 2.61 15.77
C PHE A 215 -1.27 3.31 16.97
N MET A 216 -1.92 3.32 18.14
CA MET A 216 -1.28 3.82 19.36
C MET A 216 0.00 3.02 19.70
N TRP A 217 0.01 1.71 19.50
CA TRP A 217 1.22 0.90 19.68
C TRP A 217 2.31 1.23 18.66
N ILE A 218 1.94 1.53 17.42
CA ILE A 218 2.88 1.99 16.38
C ILE A 218 3.49 3.34 16.78
N LEU A 219 2.67 4.30 17.21
CA LEU A 219 3.16 5.61 17.65
C LEU A 219 4.10 5.50 18.86
N ASP A 220 3.79 4.62 19.82
CA ASP A 220 4.65 4.32 20.96
C ASP A 220 5.98 3.65 20.53
N ALA A 221 5.95 2.74 19.56
CA ALA A 221 7.18 2.16 19.01
C ALA A 221 8.04 3.22 18.29
N CYS A 222 7.40 4.12 17.55
CA CYS A 222 8.08 5.18 16.79
C CYS A 222 8.66 6.29 17.68
N SER A 223 8.02 6.58 18.82
CA SER A 223 8.52 7.58 19.77
C SER A 223 9.78 7.08 20.49
N LYS A 224 9.84 5.77 20.79
CA LYS A 224 11.00 5.11 21.41
C LYS A 224 12.19 4.94 20.45
N ARG A 225 11.96 4.91 19.14
CA ARG A 225 13.03 4.76 18.14
C ARG A 225 13.85 6.05 18.00
N LYS A 226 15.18 5.91 18.09
CA LYS A 226 16.16 6.98 17.84
C LYS A 226 16.00 7.54 16.42
N SER A 227 16.09 8.86 16.27
CA SER A 227 16.08 9.49 14.94
C SER A 227 17.36 9.15 14.18
N ARG A 228 17.24 8.78 12.90
CA ARG A 228 18.39 8.50 12.01
C ARG A 228 18.99 9.76 11.39
N GLY A 229 18.25 10.87 11.37
CA GLY A 229 18.68 12.13 10.78
C GLY A 229 17.94 13.33 11.33
N SER A 230 18.08 14.46 10.62
CA SER A 230 17.44 15.74 10.95
C SER A 230 16.37 16.10 9.91
N GLY A 231 15.29 16.73 10.36
CA GLY A 231 14.26 17.28 9.47
C GLY A 231 12.82 17.02 9.95
N LYS A 232 11.89 17.77 9.34
CA LYS A 232 10.46 17.73 9.67
C LYS A 232 9.79 16.39 9.33
N ASN A 233 10.39 15.60 8.43
CA ASN A 233 9.85 14.33 7.96
C ASN A 233 10.40 13.10 8.71
N MET A 234 11.18 13.30 9.78
CA MET A 234 11.77 12.18 10.53
C MET A 234 10.73 11.37 11.30
N PHE A 235 9.72 12.03 11.87
CA PHE A 235 8.61 11.35 12.54
C PHE A 235 7.78 10.48 11.58
N PRO A 236 7.24 11.01 10.45
CA PRO A 236 6.45 10.20 9.54
C PRO A 236 7.29 9.12 8.83
N ALA A 237 8.58 9.34 8.58
CA ALA A 237 9.48 8.29 8.08
C ALA A 237 9.56 7.09 9.05
N LYS A 238 9.73 7.35 10.36
CA LYS A 238 9.74 6.29 11.38
C LYS A 238 8.44 5.49 11.41
N VAL A 239 7.31 6.16 11.23
CA VAL A 239 5.98 5.51 11.16
C VAL A 239 5.88 4.62 9.92
N ALA A 240 6.31 5.11 8.76
CA ALA A 240 6.32 4.33 7.52
C ALA A 240 7.22 3.09 7.61
N GLU A 241 8.43 3.23 8.16
CA GLU A 241 9.35 2.10 8.41
C GLU A 241 8.71 1.06 9.33
N GLU A 242 7.96 1.48 10.35
CA GLU A 242 7.28 0.56 11.25
C GLU A 242 6.10 -0.15 10.58
N ILE A 243 5.38 0.51 9.67
CA ILE A 243 4.33 -0.13 8.87
C ILE A 243 4.93 -1.20 7.96
N ILE A 244 6.06 -0.92 7.32
CA ILE A 244 6.78 -1.90 6.49
C ILE A 244 7.22 -3.09 7.35
N SER A 245 7.84 -2.83 8.51
CA SER A 245 8.33 -3.89 9.41
C SER A 245 7.20 -4.76 9.97
N ILE A 246 5.99 -4.20 10.13
CA ILE A 246 4.78 -4.94 10.51
C ILE A 246 4.40 -5.96 9.43
N VAL A 247 4.32 -5.52 8.17
CA VAL A 247 3.88 -6.38 7.05
C VAL A 247 4.91 -7.47 6.76
N GLU A 248 6.18 -7.18 6.96
CA GLU A 248 7.26 -8.17 6.88
C GLU A 248 7.33 -9.09 8.10
N GLY A 249 6.51 -8.86 9.13
CA GLY A 249 6.49 -9.66 10.34
C GLY A 249 7.70 -9.46 11.26
N ARG A 250 8.48 -8.39 11.10
CA ARG A 250 9.68 -8.11 11.91
C ARG A 250 9.43 -7.19 13.11
N SER A 251 8.27 -6.54 13.16
CA SER A 251 7.95 -5.61 14.24
C SER A 251 7.76 -6.32 15.59
N GLY A 252 8.16 -5.65 16.67
CA GLY A 252 7.89 -6.10 18.05
C GLY A 252 6.41 -5.92 18.46
N ILE A 253 5.60 -5.27 17.63
CA ILE A 253 4.17 -5.04 17.92
C ILE A 253 3.38 -6.35 17.82
N TRP A 254 3.82 -7.29 17.00
CA TRP A 254 3.28 -8.65 16.95
C TRP A 254 3.37 -9.36 18.32
N GLU A 255 4.45 -9.16 19.06
CA GLU A 255 4.60 -9.72 20.41
C GLU A 255 3.65 -9.06 21.40
N LYS A 256 3.47 -7.73 21.32
CA LYS A 256 2.46 -7.02 22.11
C LYS A 256 1.05 -7.55 21.85
N ARG A 257 0.67 -7.75 20.58
CA ARG A 257 -0.62 -8.35 20.19
C ARG A 257 -0.78 -9.75 20.79
N ASN A 258 0.23 -10.60 20.62
CA ASN A 258 0.21 -11.98 21.11
C ASN A 258 0.16 -12.04 22.64
N ALA A 259 0.84 -11.14 23.35
CA ALA A 259 0.79 -11.04 24.81
C ALA A 259 -0.64 -10.73 25.30
N VAL A 260 -1.32 -9.76 24.68
CA VAL A 260 -2.72 -9.44 25.02
C VAL A 260 -3.64 -10.62 24.76
N HIS A 261 -3.46 -11.34 23.64
CA HIS A 261 -4.27 -12.51 23.33
C HIS A 261 -4.01 -13.67 24.29
N LYS A 262 -2.76 -13.93 24.65
CA LYS A 262 -2.39 -14.94 25.66
C LYS A 262 -3.06 -14.65 27.00
N LEU A 263 -2.97 -13.41 27.49
CA LEU A 263 -3.61 -13.00 28.74
C LEU A 263 -5.15 -13.09 28.68
N ALA A 264 -5.74 -12.86 27.51
CA ALA A 264 -7.18 -13.03 27.35
C ALA A 264 -7.61 -14.50 27.32
N VAL A 265 -6.81 -15.38 26.72
CA VAL A 265 -7.07 -16.82 26.69
C VAL A 265 -6.95 -17.44 28.08
N THR A 266 -6.03 -16.97 28.91
CA THR A 266 -5.94 -17.39 30.32
C THR A 266 -7.15 -16.91 31.12
N ALA A 267 -7.60 -15.68 30.88
CA ALA A 267 -8.76 -15.08 31.57
C ALA A 267 -10.14 -15.44 30.97
N ARG A 268 -10.22 -16.41 30.05
CA ARG A 268 -11.47 -16.73 29.31
C ARG A 268 -12.64 -17.14 30.22
N ALA A 269 -12.37 -17.77 31.35
CA ALA A 269 -13.41 -18.20 32.30
C ALA A 269 -14.15 -17.00 32.93
N ALA A 270 -13.51 -15.84 32.98
CA ALA A 270 -14.07 -14.63 33.57
C ALA A 270 -15.10 -13.90 32.68
N VAL A 271 -15.33 -14.34 31.43
CA VAL A 271 -16.28 -13.68 30.50
C VAL A 271 -17.71 -13.66 31.07
N ASN A 272 -18.10 -14.69 31.81
CA ASN A 272 -19.44 -14.79 32.41
C ASN A 272 -19.60 -13.96 33.69
N TYR A 273 -18.55 -13.26 34.12
CA TYR A 273 -18.59 -12.42 35.30
C TYR A 273 -19.61 -11.27 35.11
N GLY A 274 -20.58 -11.17 36.02
CA GLY A 274 -21.64 -10.14 36.00
C GLY A 274 -22.91 -10.50 35.22
N GLN A 275 -22.91 -11.58 34.42
CA GLN A 275 -24.13 -12.06 33.74
C GLN A 275 -25.11 -12.77 34.67
N LYS A 276 -24.63 -13.25 35.84
CA LYS A 276 -25.44 -13.99 36.83
C LYS A 276 -26.52 -13.14 37.55
N GLY A 277 -26.50 -11.81 37.41
CA GLY A 277 -27.45 -10.90 38.09
C GLY A 277 -28.67 -10.48 37.25
N PHE A 278 -28.75 -10.87 35.97
CA PHE A 278 -29.86 -10.52 35.05
C PHE A 278 -30.76 -11.72 34.73
N ARG A 279 -30.94 -12.64 35.68
CA ARG A 279 -31.98 -13.66 35.58
C ARG A 279 -33.27 -13.05 36.14
N LYS A 280 -34.17 -12.65 35.24
CA LYS A 280 -35.60 -12.52 35.54
C LYS A 280 -36.19 -13.91 35.75
#